data_AF-A0A1F7QRY9-F1
#
_entry.id   AF-A0A1F7QRY9-F1
#
_cell.length_a   1.000
_cell.length_b   1.000
_cell.length_c   1.000
_cell.angle_alpha   90.00
_cell.angle_beta   90.00
_cell.angle_gamma   90.00
#
_symmetry.space_group_name_H-M   'P 1'
#
loop_
_entity.id
_entity.type
_entity.pdbx_description
1 polymer ?
#
loop_
_entity_poly.entity_id
_entity_poly.type
_entity_poly.pdbx_seq_one_letter_code
_entity_poly.pdbx_strand_id
1 'polypeptide(L)' 'MPRKNNTPKHIPFRISGSELTKTRYTTKRAAEAAAEHRMLLHMHLTLYVYKSQLDGGWYLTSKPTEEDTT' A
#
# COMPACT_ATOMS: atom_id res chain seq x y z
N MET A 1 -47.97 -18.58 -14.66
CA MET A 1 -46.70 -19.30 -14.91
C MET A 1 -45.60 -18.64 -14.10
N PRO A 2 -44.86 -19.37 -13.24
CA PRO A 2 -43.74 -18.79 -12.50
C PRO A 2 -42.58 -18.52 -13.45
N ARG A 3 -42.14 -17.26 -13.55
CA ARG A 3 -40.94 -16.90 -14.30
C ARG A 3 -39.72 -17.08 -13.39
N LYS A 4 -38.86 -18.05 -13.70
CA LYS A 4 -37.56 -18.21 -13.05
C LYS A 4 -36.69 -17.01 -13.45
N ASN A 5 -36.39 -16.13 -12.51
CA ASN A 5 -35.40 -15.08 -12.73
C ASN A 5 -34.00 -15.68 -12.58
N ASN A 6 -33.29 -15.85 -13.69
CA ASN A 6 -31.97 -16.50 -13.75
C ASN A 6 -30.81 -15.50 -13.71
N THR A 7 -31.05 -14.25 -13.32
CA THR A 7 -29.96 -13.26 -13.24
C THR A 7 -29.05 -13.55 -12.05
N PRO A 8 -27.72 -13.70 -12.25
CA PRO A 8 -26.79 -13.80 -11.14
C PRO A 8 -26.85 -12.54 -10.28
N LYS A 9 -26.76 -12.70 -8.96
CA LYS A 9 -26.74 -11.57 -8.02
C LYS A 9 -25.52 -10.70 -8.30
N HIS A 10 -25.72 -9.38 -8.38
CA HIS A 10 -24.64 -8.42 -8.57
C HIS A 10 -23.69 -8.44 -7.37
N ILE A 11 -22.40 -8.70 -7.62
CA ILE A 11 -21.33 -8.58 -6.63
C ILE A 11 -20.58 -7.28 -6.94
N PRO A 12 -20.59 -6.28 -6.04
CA PRO A 12 -19.87 -5.03 -6.27
C PRO A 12 -18.36 -5.29 -6.30
N PHE A 13 -17.68 -4.70 -7.28
CA PHE A 13 -16.23 -4.75 -7.38
C PHE A 13 -15.61 -4.06 -6.15
N ARG A 14 -14.79 -4.79 -5.40
CA ARG A 14 -13.97 -4.26 -4.31
C ARG A 14 -12.52 -4.40 -4.72
N ILE A 15 -11.79 -3.29 -4.75
CA ILE A 15 -10.34 -3.31 -4.91
C ILE A 15 -9.76 -3.79 -3.57
N SER A 16 -9.44 -5.08 -3.49
CA SER A 16 -8.69 -5.63 -2.36
C SER A 16 -7.21 -5.37 -2.58
N GLY A 17 -6.60 -4.49 -1.78
CA GLY A 17 -5.15 -4.33 -1.83
C GLY A 17 -4.63 -3.32 -0.84
N SER A 18 -3.72 -3.76 0.02
CA SER A 18 -2.74 -2.93 0.74
C SER A 18 -1.89 -2.05 -0.20
N GLU A 19 -2.06 -2.18 -1.52
CA GLU A 19 -1.45 -1.33 -2.53
C GLU A 19 -2.11 0.04 -2.67
N LEU A 20 -3.41 0.19 -2.35
CA LEU A 20 -4.09 1.50 -2.40
C LEU A 20 -3.53 2.50 -1.39
N THR A 21 -2.96 2.02 -0.28
CA THR A 21 -2.33 2.86 0.75
C THR A 21 -0.86 3.14 0.48
N LYS A 22 -0.24 2.50 -0.52
CA LYS A 22 1.18 2.71 -0.82
C LYS A 22 1.34 4.00 -1.63
N THR A 23 1.89 5.03 -0.98
CA THR A 23 2.24 6.28 -1.65
C THR A 23 3.35 6.03 -2.68
N ARG A 24 3.05 6.31 -3.95
CA ARG A 24 4.03 6.21 -5.05
C ARG A 24 4.80 7.52 -5.19
N TYR A 25 6.12 7.43 -5.27
CA TYR A 25 7.01 8.56 -5.55
C TYR A 25 7.60 8.44 -6.96
N THR A 26 7.79 9.60 -7.61
CA THR A 26 8.30 9.70 -8.99
C THR A 26 9.80 9.41 -9.07
N THR A 27 10.56 9.79 -8.04
CA THR A 27 12.02 9.63 -8.00
C THR A 27 12.48 9.00 -6.69
N LYS A 28 13.66 8.36 -6.71
CA LYS A 28 14.28 7.78 -5.51
C LYS A 28 14.48 8.84 -4.42
N ARG A 29 15.01 9.99 -4.83
CA ARG A 29 15.30 11.12 -3.92
C ARG A 29 14.04 11.65 -3.23
N ALA A 30 12.92 11.74 -3.95
CA ALA A 30 11.65 12.15 -3.35
C ALA A 30 11.15 11.14 -2.31
N ALA A 31 11.34 9.84 -2.57
CA ALA A 31 11.01 8.80 -1.62
C ALA A 31 11.93 8.83 -0.38
N GLU A 32 13.24 9.03 -0.56
CA GLU A 32 14.21 9.15 0.54
C GLU A 32 13.90 10.35 1.44
N ALA A 33 13.66 11.53 0.86
CA ALA A 33 13.29 12.72 1.63
C ALA A 33 11.96 12.51 2.40
N ALA A 34 10.99 11.83 1.80
CA ALA A 34 9.74 11.50 2.48
C ALA A 34 9.94 10.47 3.60
N ALA A 35 10.86 9.51 3.43
CA ALA A 35 11.24 8.57 4.48
C ALA A 35 11.86 9.31 5.67
N GLU A 36 12.87 10.16 5.41
CA GLU A 36 13.55 10.97 6.42
C GLU A 36 12.56 11.83 7.21
N HIS A 37 11.67 12.54 6.53
CA HIS A 37 10.66 13.38 7.17
C HIS A 37 9.71 12.57 8.07
N ARG A 38 9.28 11.39 7.62
CA ARG A 38 8.43 10.50 8.43
C ARG A 38 9.17 9.92 9.63
N MET A 39 10.45 9.56 9.47
CA MET A 39 11.28 9.06 10.57
C MET A 39 11.56 10.16 11.61
N LEU A 40 11.66 11.42 11.19
CA LEU A 40 11.77 12.57 12.10
C LEU A 40 10.51 12.76 12.95
N LEU A 41 9.33 12.57 12.36
CA LEU A 41 8.04 12.65 13.05
C LEU A 41 7.75 11.42 13.93
N HIS A 42 8.19 10.24 13.49
CA HIS A 42 7.94 8.97 14.15
C HIS A 42 9.26 8.25 14.42
N MET A 43 9.83 8.52 15.59
CA MET A 43 11.18 8.10 15.96
C MET A 43 11.37 6.57 16.08
N HIS A 44 10.28 5.81 16.25
CA HIS A 44 10.28 4.34 16.31
C HIS A 44 10.21 3.68 14.92
N LEU A 45 10.02 4.48 13.87
CA LEU A 45 9.70 3.99 12.54
C LEU A 45 10.97 3.97 11.69
N THR A 46 11.31 2.83 11.10
CA THR A 46 12.42 2.71 10.15
C THR A 46 11.87 2.41 8.76
N LEU A 47 12.04 3.37 7.84
CA LEU A 47 11.50 3.29 6.48
C LEU A 47 12.61 3.01 5.47
N TYR A 48 12.31 2.14 4.51
CA TYR A 48 13.19 1.80 3.41
C TYR A 48 12.52 2.11 2.07
N VAL A 49 13.31 2.66 1.16
CA VAL A 49 12.90 2.98 -0.20
C VAL A 49 13.21 1.80 -1.11
N TYR A 50 12.21 1.32 -1.84
CA TYR A 50 12.41 0.28 -2.86
C TYR A 50 11.72 0.67 -4.17
N LYS A 51 12.25 0.12 -5.28
CA LYS A 51 11.66 0.27 -6.61
C LYS A 51 10.77 -0.93 -6.91
N SER A 52 9.51 -0.68 -7.25
CA SER A 52 8.64 -1.75 -7.73
C SER A 52 9.09 -2.22 -9.10
N GLN A 53 9.18 -3.54 -9.29
CA GLN A 53 9.53 -4.14 -10.58
C GLN A 53 8.36 -4.11 -11.58
N LEU A 54 7.11 -4.07 -11.10
CA LEU A 54 5.93 -4.01 -11.98
C LEU A 54 5.72 -2.62 -12.61
N ASP A 55 5.75 -1.56 -11.80
CA ASP A 55 5.35 -0.21 -12.26
C ASP A 55 6.53 0.77 -12.37
N GLY A 56 7.73 0.35 -11.96
CA GLY A 56 8.93 1.19 -11.90
C GLY A 56 8.87 2.35 -10.90
N GLY A 57 7.80 2.45 -10.12
CA GLY A 57 7.60 3.48 -9.09
C GLY A 57 8.43 3.23 -7.83
N TRP A 58 8.66 4.31 -7.07
CA TRP A 58 9.33 4.25 -5.78
C TRP A 58 8.33 4.21 -4.65
N TYR A 59 8.55 3.32 -3.69
CA TYR A 59 7.65 3.09 -2.57
C TYR A 59 8.43 3.04 -1.26
N LEU A 60 7.70 3.27 -0.17
CA LEU A 60 8.20 3.13 1.18
C LEU A 60 7.68 1.84 1.80
N THR A 61 8.55 1.13 2.52
CA THR A 61 8.16 0.02 3.38
C THR A 61 8.74 0.25 4.77
N SER A 62 7.94 0.03 5.81
CA SER A 62 8.47 -0.13 7.16
C SER A 62 9.03 -1.55 7.31
N LYS A 63 10.01 -1.72 8.21
CA LYS A 63 10.23 -3.04 8.80
C LYS A 63 9.16 -3.28 9.87
N PRO A 64 8.64 -4.51 10.01
CA PRO A 64 7.87 -4.84 11.19
C PRO A 64 8.81 -4.70 12.38
N THR A 65 8.52 -3.75 13.27
CA THR A 65 9.14 -3.71 14.59
C THR A 65 8.54 -4.89 15.36
N GLU A 66 9.37 -5.74 15.97
CA GLU A 66 8.95 -6.98 16.64
C GLU A 66 8.00 -6.78 17.84
N GLU A 67 7.62 -5.53 18.14
CA GLU A 67 6.79 -5.16 19.28
C GLU A 67 5.27 -5.24 19.04
N ASP A 68 4.81 -5.46 17.79
CA ASP A 68 3.38 -5.50 17.45
C ASP A 68 2.75 -6.91 17.48
N THR A 69 3.47 -7.94 17.95
CA THR A 69 2.90 -9.28 18.21
C THR A 69 2.74 -9.49 19.71
N THR A 70 1.61 -9.07 20.29
CA THR A 70 1.15 -9.51 21.62
C THR A 70 -0.33 -9.84 21.56
#